data_AF-A0A535YHA1-F1
#
_entry.id   AF-A0A535YHA1-F1
#
_cell.length_a   1.000
_cell.length_b   1.000
_cell.length_c   1.000
_cell.angle_alpha   90.00
_cell.angle_beta   90.00
_cell.angle_gamma   90.00
#
_symmetry.space_group_name_H-M   'P 1'
#
loop_
_entity.id
_entity.type
_entity.pdbx_description
1 polymer ?
#
loop_
_entity_poly.entity_id
_entity_poly.type
_entity_poly.pdbx_seq_one_letter_code
_entity_poly.pdbx_strand_id
1 'polypeptide(L)'
;MFDIAPDHAIGLYAGLLTLPFALLALRLRSAARGVPGTVLGASVLMAIAGAIHLGLVWTHRGETITALLFVMNGASYVVLSQLYTWRWWRPASVALITATLTGYLGYIVLNFDTPDQVAIATKLLELTTLGLVLVPVRGETLRRRSRWSVLSVALPLMTMVTVSVVWIDDLARPDAQHAHAGAVLQATNDTASPEQVGAAQKLYDETVAAIAPYRDWHAAWAAGYRPGPQNTPSTHWMNQRYVDAGYVMDPRRPQGLVYANTKHGPVLIGAMFQMQHIGQFGPDPGGPLTAWHQHQNICFTPFGVEFSLMTPTATCPLGSIDISVPPMLHVWIVDNPGGPFAVDIDSKVVKQIDQG
;
A
#
# COMPACT_ATOMS: atom_id res chain seq x y z
N MET A 1 3.79 -15.34 5.90
CA MET A 1 4.42 -15.56 4.58
C MET A 1 4.26 -14.24 3.85
N PHE A 2 5.36 -13.57 3.53
CA PHE A 2 5.41 -12.13 3.19
C PHE A 2 5.57 -11.97 1.69
N ASP A 3 4.69 -11.23 1.02
CA ASP A 3 4.79 -10.95 -0.43
C ASP A 3 4.89 -9.45 -0.69
N ILE A 4 6.02 -9.03 -1.28
CA ILE A 4 6.02 -7.95 -2.28
C ILE A 4 5.23 -8.53 -3.44
N ALA A 5 4.26 -7.80 -4.03
CA ALA A 5 3.59 -8.27 -5.25
C ALA A 5 4.67 -8.69 -6.27
N PRO A 6 4.89 -10.00 -6.51
CA PRO A 6 6.08 -10.49 -7.21
C PRO A 6 6.16 -9.92 -8.62
N ASP A 7 4.99 -9.54 -9.14
CA ASP A 7 4.73 -9.05 -10.48
C ASP A 7 5.24 -7.63 -10.75
N HIS A 8 5.63 -6.84 -9.75
CA HIS A 8 6.12 -5.47 -9.97
C HIS A 8 7.61 -5.27 -9.63
N ALA A 9 8.20 -6.19 -8.87
CA ALA A 9 9.62 -6.13 -8.48
C ALA A 9 10.58 -6.08 -9.68
N ILE A 10 10.24 -6.76 -10.79
CA ILE A 10 11.03 -6.79 -12.02
C ILE A 10 11.19 -5.37 -12.59
N GLY A 11 10.14 -4.55 -12.56
CA GLY A 11 10.19 -3.15 -13.00
C GLY A 11 11.16 -2.32 -12.17
N LEU A 12 11.11 -2.47 -10.84
CA LEU A 12 12.01 -1.76 -9.91
C LEU A 12 13.49 -2.13 -10.16
N TYR A 13 13.81 -3.42 -10.31
CA TYR A 13 15.16 -3.88 -10.61
C TYR A 13 15.66 -3.33 -11.96
N ALA A 14 14.81 -3.32 -12.99
CA ALA A 14 15.15 -2.74 -14.29
C ALA A 14 15.50 -1.25 -14.17
N GLY A 15 14.73 -0.49 -13.39
CA GLY A 15 15.01 0.91 -13.09
C GLY A 15 16.36 1.13 -12.39
N LEU A 16 16.61 0.40 -11.29
CA LEU A 16 17.84 0.52 -10.50
C LEU A 16 19.09 0.16 -11.31
N LEU A 17 19.03 -0.91 -12.10
CA LEU A 17 20.13 -1.34 -12.96
C LEU A 17 20.43 -0.33 -14.06
N THR A 18 19.47 0.48 -14.48
CA THR A 18 19.64 1.48 -15.54
C THR A 18 20.44 2.70 -15.09
N LEU A 19 20.40 3.06 -13.80
CA LEU A 19 21.09 4.24 -13.25
C LEU A 19 22.59 4.33 -13.61
N PRO A 20 23.44 3.30 -13.37
CA PRO A 20 24.86 3.38 -13.69
C PRO A 20 25.11 3.57 -15.20
N PHE A 21 24.32 2.93 -16.06
CA PHE A 21 24.45 3.07 -17.52
C PHE A 21 24.03 4.46 -18.00
N ALA A 22 22.95 5.01 -17.45
CA ALA A 22 22.51 6.37 -17.78
C ALA A 22 23.57 7.42 -17.39
N LEU A 23 24.16 7.29 -16.19
CA LEU A 23 25.23 8.18 -15.75
C LEU A 23 26.50 8.04 -16.61
N LEU A 24 26.86 6.81 -16.99
CA LEU A 24 27.99 6.56 -17.89
C LEU A 24 27.75 7.18 -19.28
N ALA A 25 26.55 7.00 -19.85
CA ALA A 25 26.19 7.57 -21.15
C ALA A 25 26.30 9.10 -21.17
N LEU A 26 25.91 9.78 -20.09
CA LEU A 26 26.09 11.23 -19.95
C LEU A 26 27.57 11.65 -19.89
N ARG A 27 28.42 10.89 -19.18
CA ARG A 27 29.86 11.18 -19.10
C ARG A 27 30.56 11.02 -20.45
N LEU A 28 30.13 10.05 -21.25
CA LEU A 28 30.74 9.76 -22.56
C LEU A 28 30.27 10.72 -23.66
N ARG A 29 29.07 11.30 -23.55
CA ARG A 29 28.53 12.23 -24.55
C ARG A 29 29.09 13.64 -24.39
N SER A 30 29.89 14.09 -25.37
CA SER A 30 30.41 15.47 -25.44
C SER A 30 29.29 16.52 -25.39
N ALA A 31 28.14 16.23 -25.99
CA ALA A 31 26.95 17.09 -25.99
C ALA A 31 26.41 17.39 -24.57
N ALA A 32 26.70 16.57 -23.57
CA ALA A 32 26.27 16.81 -22.19
C ALA A 32 26.99 17.98 -21.52
N ARG A 33 28.21 18.33 -21.96
CA ARG A 33 29.07 19.33 -21.28
C ARG A 33 28.52 20.76 -21.29
N GLY A 34 27.61 21.07 -22.22
CA GLY A 34 26.97 22.39 -22.34
C GLY A 34 25.52 22.45 -21.86
N VAL A 35 24.99 21.35 -21.32
CA VAL A 35 23.56 21.21 -20.99
C VAL A 35 23.35 21.45 -19.48
N PRO A 36 22.31 22.20 -19.08
CA PRO A 36 22.01 22.44 -17.66
C PRO A 36 21.81 21.15 -16.86
N GLY A 37 22.27 21.13 -15.61
CA GLY A 37 22.17 19.96 -14.73
C GLY A 37 20.74 19.47 -14.49
N THR A 38 19.74 20.36 -14.53
CA THR A 38 18.32 19.97 -14.42
C THR A 38 17.84 19.16 -15.62
N VAL A 39 18.29 19.52 -16.84
CA VAL A 39 17.98 18.79 -18.07
C VAL A 39 18.68 17.42 -18.08
N LEU A 40 19.94 17.37 -17.62
CA LEU A 40 20.68 16.11 -17.47
C LEU A 40 20.04 15.21 -16.41
N GLY A 41 19.63 15.76 -15.27
CA GLY A 41 18.90 15.04 -14.23
C GLY A 41 17.58 14.48 -14.74
N ALA A 42 16.78 15.29 -15.44
CA ALA A 42 15.55 14.84 -16.09
C ALA A 42 15.81 13.71 -17.10
N SER A 43 16.88 13.80 -17.90
CA SER A 43 17.27 12.76 -18.86
C SER A 43 17.58 11.42 -18.15
N VAL A 44 18.31 11.44 -17.03
CA VAL A 44 18.57 10.23 -16.24
C VAL A 44 17.28 9.63 -15.68
N LEU A 45 16.42 10.47 -15.08
CA LEU A 45 15.15 9.97 -14.53
C LEU A 45 14.23 9.42 -15.63
N MET A 46 14.17 10.03 -16.82
CA MET A 46 13.45 9.46 -17.96
C MET A 46 14.00 8.09 -18.38
N ALA A 47 15.32 7.89 -18.36
CA ALA A 47 15.89 6.58 -18.67
C ALA A 47 15.46 5.52 -17.65
N ILE A 48 15.46 5.87 -16.37
CA ILE A 48 14.99 4.99 -15.28
C ILE A 48 13.50 4.69 -15.42
N ALA A 49 12.65 5.71 -15.62
CA ALA A 49 11.22 5.54 -15.87
C ALA A 49 10.98 4.60 -17.05
N GLY A 50 11.69 4.84 -18.15
CA GLY A 50 11.60 4.03 -19.36
C GLY A 50 11.92 2.56 -19.12
N ALA A 51 12.98 2.28 -18.35
CA ALA A 51 13.34 0.91 -17.98
C ALA A 51 12.31 0.24 -17.07
N ILE A 52 11.74 0.97 -16.11
CA ILE A 52 10.66 0.46 -15.25
C ILE A 52 9.45 0.06 -16.10
N HIS A 53 8.95 0.95 -16.96
CA HIS A 53 7.82 0.69 -17.86
C HIS A 53 8.08 -0.53 -18.77
N LEU A 54 9.29 -0.65 -19.33
CA LEU A 54 9.65 -1.82 -20.14
C LEU A 54 9.73 -3.12 -19.32
N GLY A 55 10.18 -3.05 -18.06
CA GLY A 55 10.21 -4.20 -17.15
C GLY A 55 8.81 -4.72 -16.81
N LEU A 56 7.85 -3.81 -16.60
CA LEU A 56 6.45 -4.15 -16.28
C LEU A 56 5.71 -4.85 -17.44
N VAL A 57 6.22 -4.77 -18.66
CA VAL A 57 5.70 -5.54 -19.80
C VAL A 57 5.76 -7.04 -19.53
N TRP A 58 6.77 -7.52 -18.79
CA TRP A 58 6.92 -8.94 -18.50
C TRP A 58 5.75 -9.51 -17.70
N THR A 59 5.20 -8.70 -16.80
CA THR A 59 4.19 -9.14 -15.84
C THR A 59 2.77 -8.88 -16.31
N HIS A 60 2.59 -8.00 -17.30
CA HIS A 60 1.30 -7.74 -17.95
C HIS A 60 1.14 -8.43 -19.30
N ARG A 61 1.89 -9.52 -19.58
CA ARG A 61 1.82 -10.24 -20.88
C ARG A 61 0.45 -10.81 -21.20
N GLY A 62 -0.37 -11.09 -20.19
CA GLY A 62 -1.75 -11.53 -20.36
C GLY A 62 -2.70 -10.40 -20.76
N GLU A 63 -2.29 -9.14 -20.63
CA GLU A 63 -3.09 -7.95 -20.87
C GLU A 63 -2.55 -7.17 -22.07
N THR A 64 -3.03 -7.51 -23.27
CA THR A 64 -2.50 -6.99 -24.53
C THR A 64 -2.46 -5.46 -24.60
N ILE A 65 -3.50 -4.79 -24.10
CA ILE A 65 -3.58 -3.32 -24.14
C ILE A 65 -2.60 -2.70 -23.14
N THR A 66 -2.60 -3.17 -21.89
CA THR A 66 -1.73 -2.67 -20.82
C THR A 66 -0.25 -2.87 -21.17
N ALA A 67 0.12 -4.06 -21.65
CA ALA A 67 1.48 -4.35 -22.11
C ALA A 67 1.91 -3.44 -23.27
N LEU A 68 1.03 -3.20 -24.25
CA LEU A 68 1.35 -2.31 -25.37
C LEU A 68 1.55 -0.87 -24.89
N LEU A 69 0.71 -0.39 -23.98
CA LEU A 69 0.87 0.92 -23.36
C LEU A 69 2.21 1.02 -22.65
N PHE A 70 2.59 0.04 -21.82
CA PHE A 70 3.90 -0.01 -21.17
C PHE A 70 5.08 0.01 -22.15
N VAL A 71 5.01 -0.75 -23.26
CA VAL A 71 6.03 -0.73 -24.32
C VAL A 71 6.15 0.66 -24.94
N MET A 72 5.03 1.25 -25.37
CA MET A 72 5.03 2.57 -26.01
C MET A 72 5.56 3.64 -25.05
N ASN A 73 5.18 3.56 -23.78
CA ASN A 73 5.59 4.51 -22.76
C ASN A 73 7.07 4.39 -22.44
N GLY A 74 7.53 3.16 -22.18
CA GLY A 74 8.91 2.86 -21.87
C GLY A 74 9.86 3.25 -23.00
N ALA A 75 9.50 2.92 -24.25
CA ALA A 75 10.27 3.32 -25.42
C ALA A 75 10.32 4.85 -25.58
N SER A 76 9.19 5.54 -25.39
CA SER A 76 9.13 7.01 -25.50
C SER A 76 10.02 7.70 -24.47
N TYR A 77 10.02 7.22 -23.23
CA TYR A 77 10.90 7.70 -22.16
C TYR A 77 12.37 7.46 -22.48
N VAL A 78 12.74 6.25 -22.94
CA VAL A 78 14.12 5.95 -23.36
C VAL A 78 14.54 6.86 -24.51
N VAL A 79 13.70 7.08 -25.53
CA VAL A 79 14.01 7.97 -26.64
C VAL A 79 14.20 9.41 -26.17
N LEU A 80 13.27 9.95 -25.37
CA LEU A 80 13.39 11.32 -24.86
C LEU A 80 14.58 11.49 -23.90
N SER A 81 14.97 10.44 -23.18
CA SER A 81 16.19 10.46 -22.36
C SER A 81 17.44 10.75 -23.19
N GLN A 82 17.44 10.43 -24.49
CA GLN A 82 18.58 10.62 -25.39
C GLN A 82 18.50 11.88 -26.25
N LEU A 83 17.32 12.48 -26.38
CA LEU A 83 17.04 13.63 -27.25
C LEU A 83 17.06 14.99 -26.52
N TYR A 84 17.71 15.09 -25.36
CA TYR A 84 17.71 16.29 -24.51
C TYR A 84 18.27 17.57 -25.15
N THR A 85 19.00 17.46 -26.26
CA THR A 85 19.49 18.62 -27.05
C THR A 85 18.51 19.06 -28.14
N TRP A 86 17.43 18.30 -28.38
CA TRP A 86 16.48 18.57 -29.44
C TRP A 86 15.50 19.69 -29.04
N ARG A 87 15.20 20.59 -29.98
CA ARG A 87 14.35 21.78 -29.75
C ARG A 87 12.93 21.48 -29.24
N TRP A 88 12.41 20.29 -29.53
CA TRP A 88 11.08 19.84 -29.09
C TRP A 88 11.12 18.97 -27.83
N TRP A 89 12.30 18.73 -27.26
CA TRP A 89 12.46 17.85 -26.11
C TRP A 89 11.59 18.27 -24.92
N ARG A 90 11.63 19.56 -24.55
CA ARG A 90 10.81 20.08 -23.44
C ARG A 90 9.31 19.86 -23.64
N PRO A 91 8.68 20.37 -24.71
CA PRO A 91 7.24 20.19 -24.89
C PRO A 91 6.85 18.70 -25.05
N ALA A 92 7.66 17.90 -25.74
CA ALA A 92 7.41 16.47 -25.86
C ALA A 92 7.48 15.74 -24.50
N SER A 93 8.46 16.09 -23.66
CA SER A 93 8.62 15.53 -22.32
C SER A 93 7.46 15.90 -21.40
N VAL A 94 7.03 17.17 -21.40
CA VAL A 94 5.86 17.60 -20.64
C VAL A 94 4.61 16.85 -21.09
N ALA A 95 4.39 16.71 -22.41
CA ALA A 95 3.22 16.04 -22.94
C ALA A 95 3.19 14.55 -22.58
N LEU A 96 4.33 13.85 -22.75
CA LEU A 96 4.46 12.45 -22.36
C LEU A 96 4.20 12.28 -20.87
N ILE A 97 4.95 12.97 -20.00
CA ILE A 97 4.85 12.77 -18.55
C ILE A 97 3.43 13.10 -18.06
N THR A 98 2.83 14.18 -18.53
CA THR A 98 1.45 14.52 -18.19
C THR A 98 0.49 13.40 -18.60
N ALA A 99 0.60 12.89 -19.84
CA ALA A 99 -0.24 11.80 -20.31
C ALA A 99 -0.06 10.52 -19.48
N THR A 100 1.16 10.22 -19.03
CA THR A 100 1.42 9.04 -18.17
C THR A 100 0.84 9.16 -16.77
N LEU A 101 0.88 10.36 -16.19
CA LEU A 101 0.32 10.63 -14.87
C LEU A 101 -1.22 10.59 -14.94
N THR A 102 -1.83 11.23 -15.94
CA THR A 102 -3.29 11.22 -16.11
C THR A 102 -3.82 9.86 -16.54
N GLY A 103 -3.08 9.14 -17.39
CA GLY A 103 -3.46 7.80 -17.82
C GLY A 103 -3.49 6.82 -16.65
N TYR A 104 -2.48 6.88 -15.78
CA TYR A 104 -2.46 6.06 -14.57
C TYR A 104 -3.59 6.43 -13.59
N LEU A 105 -3.84 7.74 -13.39
CA LEU A 105 -4.99 8.17 -12.58
C LEU A 105 -6.32 7.61 -13.13
N GLY A 106 -6.49 7.57 -14.45
CA GLY A 106 -7.63 6.94 -15.10
C GLY A 106 -7.76 5.45 -14.82
N TYR A 107 -6.65 4.71 -14.79
CA TYR A 107 -6.63 3.28 -14.43
C TYR A 107 -7.13 3.05 -13.00
N ILE A 108 -6.70 3.89 -12.05
CA ILE A 108 -7.15 3.81 -10.65
C ILE A 108 -8.63 4.17 -10.53
N VAL A 109 -9.08 5.28 -11.13
CA VAL A 109 -10.48 5.73 -11.03
C VAL A 109 -11.45 4.72 -11.67
N LEU A 110 -11.00 3.99 -12.70
CA LEU A 110 -11.79 2.97 -13.38
C LEU A 110 -11.64 1.57 -12.74
N ASN A 111 -10.92 1.44 -11.62
CA ASN A 111 -10.63 0.18 -10.93
C ASN A 111 -9.99 -0.89 -11.84
N PHE A 112 -9.18 -0.47 -12.81
CA PHE A 112 -8.38 -1.41 -13.61
C PHE A 112 -7.08 -1.82 -12.92
N ASP A 113 -6.65 -1.05 -11.92
CA ASP A 113 -5.46 -1.34 -11.13
C ASP A 113 -5.60 -0.72 -9.74
N THR A 114 -4.82 -1.20 -8.77
CA THR A 114 -4.74 -0.65 -7.41
C THR A 114 -3.35 -0.09 -7.18
N PRO A 115 -3.19 1.08 -6.51
CA PRO A 115 -1.87 1.68 -6.34
C PRO A 115 -0.92 0.76 -5.57
N ASP A 116 0.14 0.29 -6.24
CA ASP A 116 1.22 -0.46 -5.62
C ASP A 116 2.49 0.41 -5.46
N GLN A 117 3.46 -0.09 -4.71
CA GLN A 117 4.68 0.64 -4.40
C GLN A 117 5.49 1.05 -5.62
N VAL A 118 5.60 0.15 -6.59
CA VAL A 118 6.39 0.39 -7.80
C VAL A 118 5.68 1.41 -8.66
N ALA A 119 4.35 1.33 -8.78
CA ALA A 119 3.60 2.37 -9.46
C ALA A 119 3.76 3.74 -8.78
N ILE A 120 3.58 3.84 -7.45
CA ILE A 120 3.71 5.13 -6.73
C ILE A 120 5.12 5.69 -6.85
N ALA A 121 6.15 4.87 -6.65
CA ALA A 121 7.55 5.29 -6.81
C ALA A 121 7.82 5.76 -8.25
N THR A 122 7.26 5.08 -9.24
CA THR A 122 7.35 5.49 -10.65
C THR A 122 6.64 6.82 -10.88
N LYS A 123 5.46 7.04 -10.32
CA LYS A 123 4.74 8.32 -10.45
C LYS A 123 5.48 9.48 -9.77
N LEU A 124 6.08 9.26 -8.61
CA LEU A 124 6.91 10.26 -7.93
C LEU A 124 8.16 10.59 -8.74
N LEU A 125 8.79 9.59 -9.34
CA LEU A 125 9.93 9.76 -10.24
C LEU A 125 9.53 10.55 -11.49
N GLU A 126 8.39 10.23 -12.12
CA GLU A 126 7.83 10.96 -13.26
C GLU A 126 7.49 12.41 -12.89
N LEU A 127 6.88 12.64 -11.74
CA LEU A 127 6.56 13.98 -11.23
C LEU A 127 7.82 14.81 -10.96
N THR A 128 8.85 14.19 -10.37
CA THR A 128 10.16 14.83 -10.17
C THR A 128 10.81 15.18 -11.50
N THR A 129 10.73 14.26 -12.46
CA THR A 129 11.21 14.47 -13.84
C THR A 129 10.51 15.67 -14.47
N LEU A 130 9.18 15.77 -14.34
CA LEU A 130 8.40 16.90 -14.83
C LEU A 130 8.85 18.21 -14.18
N GLY A 131 9.03 18.23 -12.86
CA GLY A 131 9.57 19.38 -12.14
C GLY A 131 10.91 19.85 -12.72
N LEU A 132 11.86 18.93 -12.94
CA LEU A 132 13.16 19.23 -13.53
C LEU A 132 13.07 19.74 -14.98
N VAL A 133 12.16 19.18 -15.80
CA VAL A 133 11.90 19.62 -17.18
C VAL A 133 11.39 21.07 -17.21
N LEU A 134 10.55 21.44 -16.24
CA LEU A 134 9.92 22.76 -16.14
C LEU A 134 10.86 23.85 -15.62
N VAL A 135 12.00 23.52 -14.96
CA VAL A 135 12.92 24.54 -14.43
C VAL A 135 13.46 25.44 -15.56
N PRO A 136 13.26 26.77 -15.53
CA PRO A 136 13.77 27.65 -16.58
C PRO A 136 15.30 27.59 -16.73
N VAL A 137 15.80 27.62 -17.97
CA VAL A 137 17.25 27.58 -18.26
C VAL A 137 17.78 28.95 -18.71
N ARG A 138 19.07 29.20 -18.49
CA ARG A 138 19.72 30.46 -18.90
C ARG A 138 19.61 30.64 -20.43
N GLY A 139 19.22 31.84 -20.86
CA GLY A 139 19.05 32.19 -22.28
C GLY A 139 17.61 32.11 -22.81
N GLU A 140 16.63 31.69 -22.00
CA GLU A 140 15.22 31.73 -22.40
C GLU A 140 14.64 33.15 -22.38
N THR A 141 13.67 33.42 -23.28
CA THR A 141 12.93 34.69 -23.29
C THR A 141 12.13 34.88 -22.01
N LEU A 142 11.95 36.13 -21.57
CA LEU A 142 11.20 36.49 -20.35
C LEU A 142 9.81 35.82 -20.28
N ARG A 143 9.08 35.79 -21.41
CA ARG A 143 7.75 35.16 -21.50
C ARG A 143 7.81 33.64 -21.31
N ARG A 144 8.81 32.95 -21.87
CA ARG A 144 9.00 31.50 -21.66
C ARG A 144 9.42 31.22 -20.23
N ARG A 145 10.37 31.98 -19.70
CA ARG A 145 10.83 31.87 -18.32
C ARG A 145 9.68 32.01 -17.31
N SER A 146 8.84 33.04 -17.47
CA SER A 146 7.67 33.27 -16.59
C SER A 146 6.67 32.11 -16.64
N ARG A 147 6.29 31.63 -17.84
CA ARG A 147 5.37 30.48 -17.99
C ARG A 147 5.89 29.23 -17.29
N TRP A 148 7.17 28.92 -17.48
CA TRP A 148 7.81 27.75 -16.88
C TRP A 148 8.02 27.90 -15.36
N SER A 149 8.35 29.09 -14.87
CA SER A 149 8.41 29.38 -13.43
C SER A 149 7.06 29.16 -12.74
N VAL A 150 5.96 29.64 -13.32
CA VAL A 150 4.62 29.44 -12.75
C VAL A 150 4.28 27.96 -12.68
N LEU A 151 4.51 27.21 -13.76
CA LEU A 151 4.25 25.76 -13.78
C LEU A 151 5.14 25.00 -12.79
N SER A 152 6.40 25.39 -12.62
CA SER A 152 7.35 24.75 -11.69
C SER A 152 6.94 24.93 -10.21
N VAL A 153 6.20 25.99 -9.88
CA VAL A 153 5.72 26.28 -8.51
C VAL A 153 4.31 25.74 -8.30
N ALA A 154 3.42 25.90 -9.28
CA ALA A 154 2.02 25.52 -9.15
C ALA A 154 1.83 24.00 -9.03
N LEU A 155 2.62 23.18 -9.74
CA LEU A 155 2.48 21.72 -9.68
C LEU A 155 2.78 21.16 -8.29
N PRO A 156 3.95 21.40 -7.68
CA PRO A 156 4.25 20.89 -6.34
C PRO A 156 3.28 21.39 -5.28
N LEU A 157 2.83 22.65 -5.40
CA LEU A 157 1.91 23.26 -4.46
C LEU A 157 0.52 22.62 -4.54
N MET A 158 0.04 22.33 -5.74
CA MET A 158 -1.20 21.57 -5.94
C MET A 158 -1.08 20.14 -5.39
N THR A 159 0.03 19.44 -5.66
CA THR A 159 0.25 18.09 -5.09
C THR A 159 0.23 18.13 -3.56
N MET A 160 0.90 19.11 -2.95
CA MET A 160 0.92 19.27 -1.49
C MET A 160 -0.47 19.53 -0.92
N VAL A 161 -1.27 20.40 -1.56
CA VAL A 161 -2.66 20.68 -1.15
C VAL A 161 -3.53 19.43 -1.28
N THR A 162 -3.45 18.72 -2.40
CA THR A 162 -4.23 17.49 -2.61
C THR A 162 -3.91 16.42 -1.58
N VAL A 163 -2.62 16.18 -1.31
CA VAL A 163 -2.19 15.26 -0.26
C VAL A 163 -2.72 15.72 1.10
N SER A 164 -2.52 16.99 1.46
CA SER A 164 -2.95 17.51 2.77
C SER A 164 -4.47 17.40 3.01
N VAL A 165 -5.30 17.53 1.96
CA VAL A 165 -6.75 17.35 2.06
C VAL A 165 -7.13 15.90 2.41
N VAL A 166 -6.44 14.92 1.84
CA VAL A 166 -6.65 13.49 2.16
C VAL A 166 -6.34 13.22 3.63
N TRP A 167 -5.24 13.76 4.16
CA TRP A 167 -4.88 13.64 5.58
C TRP A 167 -5.89 14.29 6.53
N ILE A 168 -6.41 15.47 6.15
CA ILE A 168 -7.36 16.20 7.00
C ILE A 168 -8.69 15.45 7.12
N ASP A 169 -9.19 14.84 6.03
CA ASP A 169 -10.44 14.07 6.07
C ASP A 169 -10.29 12.78 6.90
N ASP A 170 -9.17 12.07 6.75
CA ASP A 170 -8.84 10.85 7.52
C ASP A 170 -8.72 11.13 9.03
N LEU A 171 -8.09 12.24 9.42
CA LEU A 171 -7.96 12.62 10.84
C LEU A 171 -9.25 13.21 11.43
N ALA A 172 -10.13 13.80 10.61
CA ALA A 172 -11.34 14.48 11.09
C ALA A 172 -12.54 13.55 11.29
N ARG A 173 -12.52 12.33 10.74
CA ARG A 173 -13.60 11.34 10.86
C ARG A 173 -13.08 10.06 11.53
N PRO A 174 -13.06 9.98 12.87
CA PRO A 174 -12.72 8.74 13.54
C PRO A 174 -13.67 7.63 13.09
N ASP A 175 -13.10 6.55 12.57
CA ASP A 175 -13.85 5.42 12.04
C ASP A 175 -14.70 4.77 13.14
N ALA A 176 -15.98 4.55 12.83
CA ALA A 176 -16.93 3.83 13.68
C ALA A 176 -16.49 2.37 13.95
N GLN A 177 -15.78 1.74 13.02
CA GLN A 177 -15.26 0.37 13.14
C GLN A 177 -13.91 0.26 13.86
N HIS A 178 -13.38 1.39 14.37
CA HIS A 178 -12.06 1.47 15.00
C HIS A 178 -10.93 0.91 14.13
N ALA A 179 -11.02 1.06 12.79
CA ALA A 179 -9.91 0.80 11.90
C ALA A 179 -8.82 1.85 12.09
N HIS A 180 -7.58 1.41 11.99
CA HIS A 180 -6.40 2.26 11.88
C HIS A 180 -6.02 2.45 10.42
N ALA A 181 -5.34 3.54 10.16
CA ALA A 181 -4.80 3.79 8.83
C ALA A 181 -3.73 2.74 8.45
N GLY A 182 -3.81 2.32 7.20
CA GLY A 182 -3.17 1.11 6.67
C GLY A 182 -4.10 -0.11 6.62
N ALA A 183 -5.26 -0.09 7.29
CA ALA A 183 -6.31 -1.09 7.11
C ALA A 183 -7.27 -0.66 5.99
N VAL A 184 -7.45 -1.52 4.98
CA VAL A 184 -8.49 -1.37 3.96
C VAL A 184 -9.68 -2.23 4.34
N LEU A 185 -10.84 -1.59 4.50
CA LEU A 185 -12.10 -2.25 4.82
C LEU A 185 -12.76 -2.85 3.56
N GLN A 186 -13.45 -3.97 3.74
CA GLN A 186 -14.37 -4.48 2.73
C GLN A 186 -15.53 -3.51 2.53
N ALA A 187 -15.87 -3.20 1.28
CA ALA A 187 -17.05 -2.41 0.99
C ALA A 187 -18.33 -3.20 1.31
N THR A 188 -19.22 -2.64 2.12
CA THR A 188 -20.51 -3.22 2.52
C THR A 188 -21.65 -2.22 2.25
N ASN A 189 -22.88 -2.62 2.53
CA ASN A 189 -24.01 -1.70 2.65
C ASN A 189 -23.85 -0.74 3.85
N ASP A 190 -24.44 0.46 3.76
CA ASP A 190 -24.31 1.49 4.80
C ASP A 190 -25.00 1.11 6.13
N THR A 191 -26.06 0.30 6.05
CA THR A 191 -26.86 -0.10 7.22
C THR A 191 -27.16 -1.58 7.18
N ALA A 192 -26.92 -2.27 8.30
CA ALA A 192 -27.12 -3.71 8.40
C ALA A 192 -28.61 -4.08 8.31
N SER A 193 -28.92 -5.09 7.51
CA SER A 193 -30.25 -5.69 7.46
C SER A 193 -30.52 -6.52 8.72
N PRO A 194 -31.80 -6.80 9.06
CA PRO A 194 -32.11 -7.69 10.19
C PRO A 194 -31.52 -9.09 10.05
N GLU A 195 -31.41 -9.60 8.81
CA GLU A 195 -30.76 -10.88 8.53
C GLU A 195 -29.26 -10.82 8.82
N GLN A 196 -28.60 -9.73 8.41
CA GLN A 196 -27.19 -9.50 8.69
C GLN A 196 -26.90 -9.36 10.19
N VAL A 197 -27.77 -8.67 10.94
CA VAL A 197 -27.68 -8.60 12.41
C VAL A 197 -27.77 -10.00 13.02
N GLY A 198 -28.73 -10.81 12.59
CA GLY A 198 -28.90 -12.19 13.07
C GLY A 198 -27.71 -13.09 12.71
N ALA A 199 -27.16 -12.94 11.51
CA ALA A 199 -26.00 -13.71 11.06
C ALA A 199 -24.71 -13.30 11.76
N ALA A 200 -24.50 -12.00 12.01
CA ALA A 200 -23.38 -11.50 12.82
C ALA A 200 -23.46 -12.02 14.26
N GLN A 201 -24.64 -11.99 14.88
CA GLN A 201 -24.83 -12.53 16.23
C GLN A 201 -24.56 -14.04 16.27
N LYS A 202 -25.05 -14.79 15.28
CA LYS A 202 -24.79 -16.23 15.17
C LYS A 202 -23.30 -16.52 15.03
N LEU A 203 -22.59 -15.79 14.17
CA LEU A 203 -21.14 -15.93 14.00
C LEU A 203 -20.41 -15.69 15.33
N TYR A 204 -20.80 -14.64 16.06
CA TYR A 204 -20.25 -14.32 17.37
C TYR A 204 -20.46 -15.47 18.36
N ASP A 205 -21.71 -15.94 18.53
CA ASP A 205 -22.06 -16.97 19.51
C ASP A 205 -21.36 -18.31 19.21
N GLU A 206 -21.32 -18.71 17.93
CA GLU A 206 -20.64 -19.94 17.50
C GLU A 206 -19.12 -19.85 17.73
N THR A 207 -18.52 -18.68 17.50
CA THR A 207 -17.09 -18.45 17.71
C THR A 207 -16.75 -18.47 19.19
N VAL A 208 -17.52 -17.77 20.03
CA VAL A 208 -17.35 -17.75 21.50
C VAL A 208 -17.40 -19.17 22.05
N ALA A 209 -18.39 -19.96 21.63
CA ALA A 209 -18.54 -21.34 22.08
C ALA A 209 -17.36 -22.21 21.63
N ALA A 210 -16.91 -22.05 20.39
CA ALA A 210 -15.83 -22.85 19.82
C ALA A 210 -14.46 -22.57 20.43
N ILE A 211 -14.17 -21.32 20.81
CA ILE A 211 -12.87 -20.94 21.37
C ILE A 211 -12.82 -21.03 22.90
N ALA A 212 -13.94 -21.32 23.58
CA ALA A 212 -14.01 -21.40 25.03
C ALA A 212 -12.93 -22.33 25.67
N PRO A 213 -12.59 -23.51 25.10
CA PRO A 213 -11.52 -24.36 25.64
C PRO A 213 -10.15 -23.69 25.62
N TYR A 214 -9.91 -22.75 24.69
CA TYR A 214 -8.64 -22.05 24.53
C TYR A 214 -8.46 -20.90 25.53
N ARG A 215 -9.40 -20.69 26.47
CA ARG A 215 -9.11 -19.87 27.65
C ARG A 215 -7.92 -20.42 28.44
N ASP A 216 -7.70 -21.74 28.40
CA ASP A 216 -6.43 -22.35 28.75
C ASP A 216 -5.50 -22.33 27.52
N TRP A 217 -4.46 -21.52 27.59
CA TRP A 217 -3.49 -21.39 26.50
C TRP A 217 -2.73 -22.69 26.22
N HIS A 218 -2.64 -23.62 27.18
CA HIS A 218 -2.04 -24.94 26.93
C HIS A 218 -2.90 -25.77 25.97
N ALA A 219 -4.23 -25.66 26.06
CA ALA A 219 -5.14 -26.30 25.13
C ALA A 219 -5.00 -25.71 23.72
N ALA A 220 -4.81 -24.38 23.61
CA ALA A 220 -4.52 -23.74 22.33
C ALA A 220 -3.18 -24.21 21.75
N TRP A 221 -2.15 -24.30 22.58
CA TRP A 221 -0.84 -24.83 22.17
C TRP A 221 -0.94 -26.28 21.68
N ALA A 222 -1.66 -27.13 22.41
CA ALA A 222 -1.90 -28.52 22.03
C ALA A 222 -2.69 -28.64 20.72
N ALA A 223 -3.62 -27.72 20.47
CA ALA A 223 -4.38 -27.64 19.22
C ALA A 223 -3.57 -27.10 18.03
N GLY A 224 -2.33 -26.63 18.25
CA GLY A 224 -1.41 -26.19 17.20
C GLY A 224 -1.32 -24.68 17.00
N TYR A 225 -1.95 -23.88 17.87
CA TYR A 225 -1.78 -22.43 17.85
C TYR A 225 -0.40 -22.03 18.37
N ARG A 226 0.29 -21.11 17.68
CA ARG A 226 1.62 -20.62 18.07
C ARG A 226 1.64 -19.09 18.12
N PRO A 227 2.23 -18.50 19.18
CA PRO A 227 2.29 -17.05 19.32
C PRO A 227 3.16 -16.42 18.22
N GLY A 228 2.73 -15.27 17.73
CA GLY A 228 3.62 -14.32 17.07
C GLY A 228 4.56 -13.62 18.07
N PRO A 229 5.21 -12.52 17.65
CA PRO A 229 6.00 -11.68 18.55
C PRO A 229 5.19 -11.24 19.79
N GLN A 230 5.80 -11.33 20.98
CA GLN A 230 5.17 -11.03 22.27
C GLN A 230 5.56 -9.66 22.85
N ASN A 231 6.20 -8.81 22.05
CA ASN A 231 6.59 -7.46 22.45
C ASN A 231 5.44 -6.43 22.35
N THR A 232 4.23 -6.88 22.03
CA THR A 232 3.02 -6.08 21.88
C THR A 232 2.03 -6.36 23.02
N PRO A 233 1.11 -5.43 23.35
CA PRO A 233 0.11 -5.64 24.41
C PRO A 233 -0.81 -6.84 24.16
N SER A 234 -1.08 -7.18 22.89
CA SER A 234 -1.79 -8.39 22.49
C SER A 234 -1.04 -9.09 21.35
N THR A 235 -1.21 -10.40 21.23
CA THR A 235 -0.55 -11.22 20.22
C THR A 235 -1.56 -12.17 19.57
N HIS A 236 -1.50 -12.25 18.23
CA HIS A 236 -2.17 -13.30 17.47
C HIS A 236 -1.37 -14.61 17.57
N TRP A 237 -2.06 -15.65 18.00
CA TRP A 237 -1.58 -17.01 18.00
C TRP A 237 -2.17 -17.73 16.80
N MET A 238 -1.32 -18.08 15.84
CA MET A 238 -1.75 -18.61 14.54
C MET A 238 -1.71 -20.13 14.49
N ASN A 239 -2.69 -20.74 13.82
CA ASN A 239 -2.68 -22.15 13.47
C ASN A 239 -2.40 -22.32 11.98
N GLN A 240 -1.14 -22.59 11.65
CA GLN A 240 -0.69 -22.66 10.25
C GLN A 240 -1.44 -23.74 9.45
N ARG A 241 -1.84 -24.85 10.09
CA ARG A 241 -2.63 -25.90 9.42
C ARG A 241 -3.98 -25.38 8.95
N TYR A 242 -4.62 -24.47 9.70
CA TYR A 242 -5.90 -23.89 9.31
C TYR A 242 -5.76 -22.78 8.27
N VAL A 243 -4.62 -22.08 8.28
CA VAL A 243 -4.25 -21.13 7.22
C VAL A 243 -4.02 -21.89 5.90
N ASP A 244 -3.20 -22.94 5.92
CA ASP A 244 -2.86 -23.73 4.73
C ASP A 244 -4.07 -24.50 4.17
N ALA A 245 -4.98 -24.93 5.05
CA ALA A 245 -6.22 -25.59 4.64
C ALA A 245 -7.25 -24.64 4.04
N GLY A 246 -7.07 -23.32 4.15
CA GLY A 246 -7.94 -22.32 3.54
C GLY A 246 -9.38 -22.32 4.08
N TYR A 247 -9.59 -22.63 5.37
CA TYR A 247 -10.94 -22.55 5.95
C TYR A 247 -11.44 -21.11 5.92
N VAL A 248 -12.64 -20.89 5.37
CA VAL A 248 -13.24 -19.56 5.29
C VAL A 248 -14.29 -19.42 6.37
N MET A 249 -14.02 -18.57 7.36
CA MET A 249 -14.98 -18.19 8.42
C MET A 249 -15.64 -19.41 9.11
N ASP A 250 -14.87 -20.46 9.43
CA ASP A 250 -15.33 -21.61 10.21
C ASP A 250 -15.09 -21.35 11.71
N PRO A 251 -16.15 -21.11 12.52
CA PRO A 251 -15.99 -20.79 13.94
C PRO A 251 -15.23 -21.84 14.74
N ARG A 252 -15.22 -23.10 14.29
CA ARG A 252 -14.53 -24.22 14.97
C ARG A 252 -13.04 -24.29 14.63
N ARG A 253 -12.60 -23.55 13.60
CA ARG A 253 -11.24 -23.58 13.06
C ARG A 253 -10.75 -22.17 12.71
N PRO A 254 -10.78 -21.20 13.65
CA PRO A 254 -10.25 -19.88 13.38
C PRO A 254 -8.74 -19.97 13.14
N GLN A 255 -8.23 -19.26 12.14
CA GLN A 255 -6.80 -19.22 11.81
C GLN A 255 -5.97 -18.61 12.93
N GLY A 256 -6.54 -17.65 13.66
CA GLY A 256 -5.90 -16.98 14.78
C GLY A 256 -6.75 -16.97 16.03
N LEU A 257 -6.09 -17.06 17.18
CA LEU A 257 -6.62 -16.67 18.48
C LEU A 257 -5.89 -15.41 18.93
N VAL A 258 -6.57 -14.49 19.59
CA VAL A 258 -5.93 -13.26 20.09
C VAL A 258 -5.86 -13.32 21.61
N TYR A 259 -4.65 -13.14 22.14
CA TYR A 259 -4.40 -13.09 23.58
C TYR A 259 -3.87 -11.72 23.97
N ALA A 260 -4.38 -11.18 25.07
CA ALA A 260 -3.71 -10.10 25.80
C ALA A 260 -2.49 -10.66 26.52
N ASN A 261 -1.33 -10.03 26.35
CA ASN A 261 -0.12 -10.38 27.08
C ASN A 261 -0.15 -9.67 28.43
N THR A 262 -0.42 -10.41 29.49
CA THR A 262 -0.46 -9.87 30.86
C THR A 262 0.71 -10.36 31.69
N LYS A 263 0.95 -9.71 32.83
CA LYS A 263 1.93 -10.14 33.85
C LYS A 263 1.62 -11.54 34.43
N HIS A 264 0.37 -11.98 34.34
CA HIS A 264 -0.09 -13.27 34.86
C HIS A 264 -0.17 -14.36 33.78
N GLY A 265 0.20 -14.04 32.54
CA GLY A 265 0.15 -14.94 31.39
C GLY A 265 -0.81 -14.46 30.29
N PRO A 266 -0.92 -15.21 29.19
CA PRO A 266 -1.79 -14.83 28.08
C PRO A 266 -3.26 -15.02 28.46
N VAL A 267 -4.08 -13.98 28.25
CA VAL A 267 -5.54 -14.01 28.47
C VAL A 267 -6.25 -13.99 27.12
N LEU A 268 -7.10 -14.98 26.83
CA LEU A 268 -7.84 -15.04 25.56
C LEU A 268 -8.84 -13.88 25.47
N ILE A 269 -8.73 -13.07 24.42
CA ILE A 269 -9.59 -11.89 24.19
C ILE A 269 -10.37 -11.95 22.87
N GLY A 270 -10.05 -12.88 21.97
CA GLY A 270 -10.80 -13.03 20.74
C GLY A 270 -10.28 -14.11 19.80
N ALA A 271 -10.88 -14.17 18.62
CA ALA A 271 -10.47 -14.99 17.50
C ALA A 271 -10.30 -14.14 16.23
N MET A 272 -9.60 -14.68 15.25
CA MET A 272 -9.35 -14.06 13.96
C MET A 272 -9.54 -15.10 12.86
N PHE A 273 -10.37 -14.76 11.86
CA PHE A 273 -10.43 -15.48 10.59
C PHE A 273 -9.52 -14.79 9.60
N GLN A 274 -8.77 -15.56 8.81
CA GLN A 274 -7.87 -15.03 7.79
C GLN A 274 -8.16 -15.68 6.45
N MET A 275 -8.24 -14.87 5.40
CA MET A 275 -8.27 -15.35 4.03
C MET A 275 -6.89 -15.81 3.58
N GLN A 276 -6.86 -16.66 2.55
CA GLN A 276 -5.62 -17.25 2.05
C GLN A 276 -4.81 -16.29 1.17
N HIS A 277 -5.49 -15.39 0.45
CA HIS A 277 -4.90 -14.54 -0.56
C HIS A 277 -5.18 -13.06 -0.29
N ILE A 278 -4.18 -12.22 -0.58
CA ILE A 278 -4.32 -10.75 -0.57
C ILE A 278 -5.36 -10.34 -1.61
N GLY A 279 -6.18 -9.35 -1.27
CA GLY A 279 -7.25 -8.81 -2.12
C GLY A 279 -8.51 -9.66 -2.18
N GLN A 280 -8.50 -10.87 -1.61
CA GLN A 280 -9.65 -11.77 -1.60
C GLN A 280 -10.36 -11.71 -0.26
N PHE A 281 -11.30 -10.78 -0.16
CA PHE A 281 -12.13 -10.62 1.02
C PHE A 281 -13.09 -11.80 1.23
N GLY A 282 -13.42 -12.08 2.49
CA GLY A 282 -14.29 -13.18 2.85
C GLY A 282 -15.78 -12.89 2.62
N PRO A 283 -16.64 -13.88 2.92
CA PRO A 283 -18.08 -13.69 2.93
C PRO A 283 -18.46 -12.60 3.94
N ASP A 284 -19.51 -11.83 3.63
CA ASP A 284 -19.98 -10.73 4.46
C ASP A 284 -21.35 -11.06 5.08
N PRO A 285 -21.40 -11.93 6.11
CA PRO A 285 -22.67 -12.31 6.71
C PRO A 285 -23.31 -11.19 7.51
N GLY A 286 -22.51 -10.27 8.07
CA GLY A 286 -22.97 -9.21 8.96
C GLY A 286 -23.09 -7.83 8.31
N GLY A 287 -22.73 -7.68 7.03
CA GLY A 287 -22.71 -6.38 6.39
C GLY A 287 -21.75 -5.43 7.11
N PRO A 288 -22.16 -4.18 7.37
CA PRO A 288 -21.32 -3.20 8.06
C PRO A 288 -21.00 -3.56 9.52
N LEU A 289 -21.57 -4.65 10.07
CA LEU A 289 -21.24 -5.14 11.41
C LEU A 289 -19.99 -6.03 11.43
N THR A 290 -19.67 -6.72 10.33
CA THR A 290 -18.55 -7.66 10.25
C THR A 290 -17.42 -7.04 9.45
N ALA A 291 -16.51 -6.33 10.14
CA ALA A 291 -15.46 -5.54 9.52
C ALA A 291 -14.29 -6.40 9.04
N TRP A 292 -14.46 -7.07 7.90
CA TRP A 292 -13.30 -7.60 7.18
C TRP A 292 -12.38 -6.44 6.80
N HIS A 293 -11.11 -6.61 7.10
CA HIS A 293 -10.09 -5.62 6.78
C HIS A 293 -8.81 -6.28 6.33
N GLN A 294 -8.01 -5.54 5.59
CA GLN A 294 -6.70 -5.97 5.12
C GLN A 294 -5.67 -4.94 5.54
N HIS A 295 -4.66 -5.33 6.33
CA HIS A 295 -3.54 -4.41 6.53
C HIS A 295 -2.63 -4.44 5.31
N GLN A 296 -2.47 -3.25 4.74
CA GLN A 296 -1.54 -2.94 3.68
C GLN A 296 -0.51 -1.96 4.23
N ASN A 297 0.66 -1.89 3.59
CA ASN A 297 1.69 -0.92 3.94
C ASN A 297 2.24 -1.10 5.38
N ILE A 298 2.51 -2.34 5.82
CA ILE A 298 3.28 -2.57 7.06
C ILE A 298 4.76 -2.43 6.72
N CYS A 299 5.41 -1.38 7.21
CA CYS A 299 6.77 -1.04 6.80
C CYS A 299 7.82 -1.55 7.79
N PHE A 300 8.76 -2.34 7.29
CA PHE A 300 9.92 -2.78 8.05
C PHE A 300 11.14 -1.97 7.62
N THR A 301 11.73 -1.26 8.58
CA THR A 301 13.03 -0.57 8.42
C THR A 301 14.08 -1.24 9.30
N PRO A 302 15.39 -1.04 9.04
CA PRO A 302 16.46 -1.49 9.93
C PRO A 302 16.37 -0.91 11.36
N PHE A 303 15.51 0.08 11.59
CA PHE A 303 15.33 0.77 12.86
C PHE A 303 14.04 0.36 13.61
N GLY A 304 13.19 -0.50 13.03
CA GLY A 304 11.98 -1.00 13.66
C GLY A 304 10.82 -1.25 12.70
N VAL A 305 9.67 -1.65 13.26
CA VAL A 305 8.39 -1.72 12.55
C VAL A 305 7.75 -0.33 12.58
N GLU A 306 7.53 0.27 11.41
CA GLU A 306 6.81 1.52 11.27
C GLU A 306 5.50 1.26 10.50
N PHE A 307 4.39 1.79 11.01
CA PHE A 307 3.16 1.85 10.22
C PHE A 307 3.30 2.99 9.20
N SER A 308 2.94 2.72 7.94
CA SER A 308 3.05 3.63 6.78
C SER A 308 2.40 5.01 6.96
N LEU A 309 1.61 5.16 8.01
CA LEU A 309 1.11 6.41 8.60
C LEU A 309 2.16 7.50 8.85
N MET A 310 3.45 7.21 8.81
CA MET A 310 4.50 8.21 9.01
C MET A 310 4.99 8.88 7.70
N THR A 311 4.51 8.46 6.52
CA THR A 311 4.89 9.12 5.26
C THR A 311 3.75 9.92 4.65
N PRO A 312 4.01 11.05 3.97
CA PRO A 312 2.98 11.91 3.38
C PRO A 312 2.04 11.22 2.38
N THR A 313 2.38 10.04 1.88
CA THR A 313 1.65 9.33 0.82
C THR A 313 0.96 8.07 1.29
N ALA A 314 0.94 7.79 2.61
CA ALA A 314 0.45 6.52 3.17
C ALA A 314 1.18 5.30 2.56
N THR A 315 2.42 5.47 2.11
CA THR A 315 3.30 4.41 1.58
C THR A 315 4.54 4.19 2.45
N CYS A 316 5.20 3.04 2.33
CA CYS A 316 6.42 2.83 3.09
C CYS A 316 7.56 3.81 2.72
N PRO A 317 8.37 4.27 3.69
CA PRO A 317 9.54 5.09 3.39
C PRO A 317 10.48 4.38 2.41
N LEU A 318 11.17 5.15 1.56
CA LEU A 318 12.16 4.60 0.63
C LEU A 318 13.22 3.78 1.38
N GLY A 319 13.42 2.52 0.95
CA GLY A 319 14.34 1.58 1.59
C GLY A 319 13.70 0.68 2.66
N SER A 320 12.38 0.82 2.90
CA SER A 320 11.62 -0.08 3.77
C SER A 320 11.03 -1.25 2.97
N ILE A 321 10.81 -2.38 3.65
CA ILE A 321 10.08 -3.52 3.09
C ILE A 321 8.61 -3.36 3.47
N ASP A 322 7.73 -3.40 2.49
CA ASP A 322 6.28 -3.40 2.71
C ASP A 322 5.73 -4.81 2.75
N ILE A 323 4.89 -5.03 3.74
CA ILE A 323 4.21 -6.26 3.97
C ILE A 323 2.71 -5.95 4.00
N SER A 324 1.99 -6.57 3.07
CA SER A 324 0.54 -6.69 3.15
C SER A 324 0.19 -8.06 3.71
N VAL A 325 -0.79 -8.11 4.59
CA VAL A 325 -1.35 -9.36 5.14
C VAL A 325 -2.72 -9.60 4.50
N PRO A 326 -3.11 -10.86 4.25
CA PRO A 326 -4.42 -11.16 3.68
C PRO A 326 -5.58 -10.61 4.53
N PRO A 327 -6.78 -10.43 3.94
CA PRO A 327 -7.95 -9.95 4.67
C PRO A 327 -8.24 -10.82 5.89
N MET A 328 -8.64 -10.17 6.97
CA MET A 328 -8.96 -10.78 8.25
C MET A 328 -10.20 -10.16 8.88
N LEU A 329 -10.84 -10.92 9.75
CA LEU A 329 -11.98 -10.49 10.55
C LEU A 329 -11.79 -10.97 11.98
N HIS A 330 -11.93 -10.08 12.94
CA HIS A 330 -11.80 -10.39 14.35
C HIS A 330 -13.16 -10.57 15.00
N VAL A 331 -13.18 -11.42 16.02
CA VAL A 331 -14.30 -11.62 16.94
C VAL A 331 -13.78 -11.44 18.36
N TRP A 332 -14.12 -10.33 18.99
CA TRP A 332 -13.70 -9.95 20.33
C TRP A 332 -14.69 -10.46 21.37
N ILE A 333 -14.22 -11.28 22.32
CA ILE A 333 -15.06 -11.84 23.40
C ILE A 333 -15.04 -10.97 24.67
N VAL A 334 -14.41 -9.81 24.58
CA VAL A 334 -14.32 -8.77 25.62
C VAL A 334 -15.10 -7.54 25.16
N ASP A 335 -15.52 -6.71 26.12
CA ASP A 335 -16.23 -5.47 25.84
C ASP A 335 -15.28 -4.45 25.19
N ASN A 336 -15.29 -4.40 23.87
CA ASN A 336 -14.49 -3.50 23.06
C ASN A 336 -15.35 -2.31 22.60
N PRO A 337 -14.92 -1.04 22.78
CA PRO A 337 -15.72 0.13 22.41
C PRO A 337 -16.21 0.16 20.95
N GLY A 338 -15.45 -0.42 20.02
CA GLY A 338 -15.85 -0.57 18.61
C GLY A 338 -16.80 -1.73 18.32
N GLY A 339 -17.21 -2.48 19.35
CA GLY A 339 -18.06 -3.65 19.25
C GLY A 339 -17.29 -4.97 19.05
N PRO A 340 -18.03 -6.10 18.99
CA PRO A 340 -17.45 -7.45 18.96
C PRO A 340 -16.71 -7.79 17.66
N PHE A 341 -16.89 -6.98 16.62
CA PHE A 341 -16.28 -7.18 15.30
C PHE A 341 -15.45 -5.97 14.85
N ALA A 342 -15.06 -5.09 15.78
CA ALA A 342 -14.17 -3.99 15.48
C ALA A 342 -12.87 -4.50 14.85
N VAL A 343 -12.26 -3.68 14.00
CA VAL A 343 -10.98 -4.02 13.35
C VAL A 343 -9.90 -4.31 14.38
N ASP A 344 -9.78 -3.43 15.37
CA ASP A 344 -8.77 -3.52 16.43
C ASP A 344 -9.37 -3.62 17.83
N ILE A 345 -8.55 -4.14 18.76
CA ILE A 345 -8.82 -4.07 20.19
C ILE A 345 -8.33 -2.73 20.75
N ASP A 346 -9.16 -2.03 21.52
CA ASP A 346 -8.72 -0.79 22.19
C ASP A 346 -7.60 -1.10 23.20
N SER A 347 -6.48 -0.41 23.05
CA SER A 347 -5.32 -0.54 23.94
C SER A 347 -5.64 -0.34 25.44
N LYS A 348 -6.68 0.44 25.77
CA LYS A 348 -7.17 0.64 27.14
C LYS A 348 -7.78 -0.64 27.70
N VAL A 349 -8.53 -1.38 26.88
CA VAL A 349 -9.12 -2.68 27.27
C VAL A 349 -8.01 -3.66 27.61
N VAL A 350 -6.99 -3.77 26.75
CA VAL A 350 -5.84 -4.64 27.00
C VAL A 350 -5.09 -4.23 28.29
N LYS A 351 -4.89 -2.93 28.52
CA LYS A 351 -4.27 -2.43 29.77
C LYS A 351 -5.10 -2.73 31.01
N GLN A 352 -6.42 -2.65 30.94
CA GLN A 352 -7.31 -2.98 32.05
C GLN A 352 -7.21 -4.47 32.39
N ILE A 353 -7.14 -5.33 31.37
CA ILE A 353 -6.95 -6.78 31.56
C ILE A 353 -5.60 -7.10 32.21
N ASP A 354 -4.52 -6.38 31.88
CA ASP A 354 -3.21 -6.56 32.53
C ASP A 354 -3.17 -6.06 34.00
N GLN A 355 -4.09 -5.18 34.38
CA GLN A 355 -4.14 -4.59 35.73
C GLN A 355 -5.02 -5.37 36.72
N GLY A 356 -5.92 -6.22 36.22
CA GLY A 356 -6.85 -7.02 37.03
C GLY A 356 -6.26 -8.33 37.51
#